data_AF-A0AAN7Y9V5-F1
#
_entry.id   AF-A0AAN7Y9V5-F1
#
_cell.length_a   1.000
_cell.length_b   1.000
_cell.length_c   1.000
_cell.angle_alpha   90.00
_cell.angle_beta   90.00
_cell.angle_gamma   90.00
#
_symmetry.space_group_name_H-M   'P 1'
#
loop_
_entity.id
_entity.type
_entity.pdbx_description
1 polymer ?
#
loop_
_entity_poly.entity_id
_entity_poly.type
_entity_poly.pdbx_seq_one_letter_code
_entity_poly.pdbx_strand_id
1 'polypeptide(L)'
;MATRMGTNDGPLIFVLAAIFCLIMLQMLLGSSRDDFGLQPRKANQDCTTELARDLYGLGVRLGIYLQWFSGWVSNTFIVDEINGGLDANAIFLTAILTAMIRSTRTDDITFMDGLIMLLLCAGTTWGVLSLWGYRTCVYRKEGLNGIRKFGGFGTHLRLLLGAGVSWYAIWYWSVGTEGLPKGLDQFGTVDDSCRKDMVTMFELPLKGIASNAALGVSSVSGAYSIAIVLATPIAAVTRVGKIVHFLRGGQYASTTRLRYATGATKEQMIVMSKMLCVFNLWWIIFAMVVIEFTLDENRATGVLITNARTADTRILEPSQLLPMLIGTFSFIRILFIAFEHWRSPDGDITPSLGRNASNRNAKAKRDSMQGLNILKLFSSSNAKSQECAHADESHDSQQTWDGEHNDAYYNLHSRLNTSRRILITVLPWFSLLWFWPWSEDIVGPVPQGEDTIALRPKPRNESISLQTPHRTRFADSEDEIDEDDTEAGYHQDSHVPLSDSCASNVTGIV
;
A
#
# COMPACT_ATOMS: atom_id res chain seq x y z
N MET A 1 26.39 -2.24 28.26
CA MET A 1 27.18 -1.74 27.11
C MET A 1 26.35 -1.70 25.82
N ALA A 2 25.07 -1.29 25.92
CA ALA A 2 24.07 -1.37 24.83
C ALA A 2 23.21 -0.08 24.73
N THR A 3 23.78 1.07 25.04
CA THR A 3 23.09 2.36 25.07
C THR A 3 23.89 3.40 24.29
N ARG A 4 23.82 3.31 22.95
CA ARG A 4 24.03 4.40 21.95
C ARG A 4 24.21 3.80 20.53
N MET A 5 23.24 3.04 20.04
CA MET A 5 23.00 3.07 18.59
C MET A 5 22.18 4.32 18.33
N GLY A 6 22.90 5.43 18.15
CA GLY A 6 22.32 6.74 17.89
C GLY A 6 21.53 6.75 16.59
N THR A 7 20.59 7.67 16.52
CA THR A 7 19.70 8.03 15.42
C THR A 7 20.38 8.40 14.09
N ASN A 8 21.68 8.14 13.92
CA ASN A 8 22.51 8.50 12.77
C ASN A 8 22.70 7.40 11.72
N ASP A 9 21.91 6.32 11.75
CA ASP A 9 21.96 5.29 10.69
C ASP A 9 21.22 5.70 9.40
N GLY A 10 20.38 6.73 9.46
CA GLY A 10 19.63 7.25 8.30
C GLY A 10 20.53 7.60 7.11
N PRO A 11 21.57 8.43 7.29
CA PRO A 11 22.52 8.80 6.23
C PRO A 11 23.16 7.60 5.54
N LEU A 12 23.51 6.54 6.28
CA LEU A 12 24.17 5.36 5.68
C LEU A 12 23.24 4.62 4.72
N ILE A 13 21.96 4.46 5.08
CA ILE A 13 20.97 3.83 4.20
C ILE A 13 20.77 4.68 2.93
N PHE A 14 20.71 6.01 3.06
CA PHE A 14 20.63 6.91 1.90
C PHE A 14 21.89 6.88 1.03
N VAL A 15 23.08 6.79 1.63
CA VAL A 15 24.35 6.70 0.89
C VAL A 15 24.46 5.37 0.16
N LEU A 16 24.09 4.25 0.80
CA LEU A 16 24.08 2.94 0.15
C LEU A 16 23.04 2.87 -0.98
N ALA A 17 21.85 3.44 -0.75
CA ALA A 17 20.82 3.60 -1.77
C ALA A 17 21.31 4.45 -2.95
N ALA A 18 21.96 5.59 -2.67
CA ALA A 18 22.48 6.50 -3.69
C ALA A 18 23.63 5.88 -4.48
N ILE A 19 24.58 5.20 -3.81
CA ILE A 19 25.68 4.49 -4.47
C ILE A 19 25.12 3.39 -5.37
N PHE A 20 24.15 2.61 -4.89
CA PHE A 20 23.53 1.57 -5.69
C PHE A 20 22.74 2.15 -6.88
N CYS A 21 22.00 3.24 -6.68
CA CYS A 21 21.35 3.99 -7.75
C CYS A 21 22.35 4.52 -8.77
N LEU A 22 23.50 5.04 -8.34
CA LEU A 22 24.55 5.55 -9.22
C LEU A 22 25.21 4.44 -10.02
N ILE A 23 25.49 3.28 -9.41
CA ILE A 23 26.03 2.11 -10.12
C ILE A 23 25.04 1.63 -11.17
N MET A 24 23.75 1.57 -10.84
CA MET A 24 22.71 1.15 -11.78
C MET A 24 22.45 2.19 -12.87
N LEU A 25 22.49 3.48 -12.53
CA LEU A 25 22.44 4.57 -13.50
C LEU A 25 23.64 4.54 -14.44
N GLN A 26 24.83 4.19 -13.93
CA GLN A 26 26.01 3.96 -14.76
C GLN A 26 25.87 2.72 -15.64
N MET A 27 25.18 1.66 -15.22
CA MET A 27 24.87 0.53 -16.11
C MET A 27 23.88 0.94 -17.21
N LEU A 28 22.86 1.75 -16.87
CA LEU A 28 21.87 2.25 -17.83
C LEU A 28 22.47 3.25 -18.83
N LEU A 29 23.34 4.16 -18.37
CA LEU A 29 23.99 5.16 -19.22
C LEU A 29 25.25 4.61 -19.93
N GLY A 30 25.89 3.59 -19.35
CA GLY A 30 27.13 2.99 -19.84
C GLY A 30 26.93 1.91 -20.89
N SER A 31 25.70 1.47 -21.15
CA SER A 31 25.38 0.55 -22.26
C SER A 31 25.29 1.27 -23.62
N SER A 32 26.12 2.28 -23.86
CA SER A 32 26.44 2.70 -25.24
C SER A 32 27.49 1.71 -25.78
N ARG A 33 27.02 0.51 -26.13
CA ARG A 33 27.85 -0.55 -26.72
C ARG A 33 28.08 -0.23 -28.19
N ASP A 34 29.00 0.69 -28.46
CA ASP A 34 29.33 1.09 -29.83
C ASP A 34 30.26 0.09 -30.58
N ASP A 35 30.71 -1.03 -29.99
CA ASP A 35 31.84 -1.78 -30.60
C ASP A 35 31.82 -3.32 -30.57
N PHE A 36 30.70 -3.99 -30.26
CA PHE A 36 30.62 -5.42 -30.57
C PHE A 36 30.26 -5.57 -32.05
N GLY A 37 31.25 -5.91 -32.87
CA GLY A 37 31.19 -6.17 -34.32
C GLY A 37 30.28 -7.33 -34.75
N LEU A 38 29.06 -7.36 -34.22
CA LEU A 38 27.94 -8.13 -34.71
C LEU A 38 27.56 -7.57 -36.08
N GLN A 39 27.32 -8.49 -37.01
CA GLN A 39 26.88 -8.22 -38.37
C GLN A 39 25.82 -7.10 -38.40
N PRO A 40 25.75 -6.29 -39.48
CA PRO A 40 24.75 -5.24 -39.64
C PRO A 40 23.34 -5.83 -39.54
N ARG A 41 22.80 -5.85 -38.31
CA ARG A 41 21.42 -6.23 -38.00
C ARG A 41 20.54 -5.24 -38.78
N LYS A 42 19.64 -5.73 -39.63
CA LYS A 42 18.74 -4.89 -40.44
C LYS A 42 18.20 -3.74 -39.59
N ALA A 43 18.52 -2.51 -39.99
CA ALA A 43 18.50 -1.35 -39.11
C ALA A 43 17.09 -0.88 -38.67
N ASN A 44 16.00 -1.51 -39.12
CA ASN A 44 14.66 -0.93 -39.03
C ASN A 44 13.57 -1.88 -38.52
N GLN A 45 13.91 -2.91 -37.74
CA GLN A 45 12.89 -3.82 -37.20
C GLN A 45 12.47 -3.39 -35.79
N ASP A 46 11.32 -2.73 -35.68
CA ASP A 46 10.67 -2.40 -34.42
C ASP A 46 9.74 -3.55 -34.02
N CYS A 47 9.99 -4.16 -32.87
CA CYS A 47 9.16 -5.26 -32.35
C CYS A 47 8.05 -4.75 -31.40
N THR A 48 7.81 -3.43 -31.31
CA THR A 48 6.68 -2.90 -30.51
C THR A 48 5.33 -3.13 -31.16
N THR A 49 4.34 -3.51 -30.36
CA THR A 49 2.94 -3.47 -30.75
C THR A 49 2.38 -2.06 -30.68
N GLU A 50 1.27 -1.80 -31.37
CA GLU A 50 0.54 -0.52 -31.24
C GLU A 50 0.08 -0.30 -29.79
N LEU A 51 -0.32 -1.37 -29.11
CA LEU A 51 -0.80 -1.34 -27.72
C LEU A 51 0.33 -1.18 -26.69
N ALA A 52 1.58 -1.46 -27.04
CA ALA A 52 2.73 -1.38 -26.13
C ALA A 52 2.84 0.00 -25.46
N ARG A 53 2.54 1.06 -26.21
CA ARG A 53 2.56 2.45 -25.73
C ARG A 53 1.52 2.70 -24.63
N ASP A 54 0.33 2.13 -24.77
CA ASP A 54 -0.73 2.27 -23.77
C ASP A 54 -0.51 1.36 -22.56
N LEU A 55 0.06 0.17 -22.75
CA LEU A 55 0.24 -0.82 -21.69
C LEU A 55 1.45 -0.51 -20.79
N TYR A 56 2.57 -0.13 -21.38
CA TYR A 56 3.83 0.12 -20.67
C TYR A 56 4.69 1.18 -21.39
N GLY A 57 4.05 2.14 -22.07
CA GLY A 57 4.73 3.32 -22.56
C GLY A 57 5.44 4.09 -21.45
N LEU A 58 6.25 5.06 -21.86
CA LEU A 58 7.11 5.80 -20.94
C LEU A 58 6.34 6.42 -19.76
N GLY A 59 5.20 7.07 -20.03
CA GLY A 59 4.41 7.71 -18.97
C GLY A 59 3.86 6.71 -17.94
N VAL A 60 3.43 5.53 -18.42
CA VAL A 60 2.98 4.43 -17.56
C VAL A 60 4.12 3.92 -16.67
N ARG A 61 5.27 3.61 -17.28
CA ARG A 61 6.46 3.11 -16.57
C ARG A 61 6.96 4.13 -15.54
N LEU A 62 7.15 5.38 -15.94
CA LEU A 62 7.61 6.44 -15.05
C LEU A 62 6.64 6.67 -13.89
N GLY A 63 5.33 6.67 -14.17
CA GLY A 63 4.29 6.74 -13.15
C GLY A 63 4.40 5.61 -12.12
N ILE A 64 4.52 4.37 -12.58
CA ILE A 64 4.70 3.20 -11.72
C ILE A 64 6.01 3.27 -10.93
N TYR A 65 7.11 3.67 -11.56
CA TYR A 65 8.42 3.79 -10.92
C TYR A 65 8.43 4.81 -9.80
N LEU A 66 7.89 6.01 -10.04
CA LEU A 66 7.74 7.04 -9.04
C LEU A 66 6.81 6.58 -7.91
N GLN A 67 5.75 5.84 -8.24
CA GLN A 67 4.85 5.26 -7.24
C GLN A 67 5.53 4.16 -6.42
N TRP A 68 6.46 3.39 -6.99
CA TRP A 68 7.28 2.42 -6.25
C TRP A 68 8.20 3.11 -5.25
N PHE A 69 8.93 4.13 -5.69
CA PHE A 69 9.77 4.92 -4.79
C PHE A 69 8.95 5.62 -3.71
N SER A 70 7.81 6.21 -4.04
CA SER A 70 6.89 6.83 -3.08
C SER A 70 6.43 5.84 -2.02
N GLY A 71 6.06 4.63 -2.44
CA GLY A 71 5.66 3.55 -1.52
C GLY A 71 6.81 3.10 -0.63
N TRP A 72 8.03 2.98 -1.18
CA TRP A 72 9.22 2.66 -0.40
C TRP A 72 9.57 3.75 0.63
N VAL A 73 9.58 5.03 0.24
CA VAL A 73 9.83 6.17 1.14
C VAL A 73 8.78 6.20 2.24
N SER A 74 7.50 6.08 1.90
CA SER A 74 6.41 6.06 2.88
C SER A 74 6.56 4.90 3.86
N ASN A 75 6.85 3.69 3.36
CA ASN A 75 7.07 2.51 4.19
C ASN A 75 8.29 2.62 5.11
N THR A 76 9.27 3.45 4.77
CA THR A 76 10.54 3.57 5.50
C THR A 76 10.54 4.74 6.49
N PHE A 77 9.86 5.83 6.16
CA PHE A 77 10.00 7.10 6.88
C PHE A 77 8.67 7.69 7.38
N ILE A 78 7.52 7.41 6.74
CA ILE A 78 6.26 8.13 7.01
C ILE A 78 5.12 7.15 7.21
N VAL A 79 4.95 6.68 8.45
CA VAL A 79 3.94 5.67 8.81
C VAL A 79 2.52 6.07 8.39
N ASP A 80 2.21 7.36 8.45
CA ASP A 80 0.86 7.89 8.26
C ASP A 80 0.43 7.89 6.78
N GLU A 81 1.38 7.92 5.84
CA GLU A 81 1.11 7.97 4.39
C GLU A 81 1.19 6.59 3.72
N ILE A 82 1.61 5.55 4.46
CA ILE A 82 1.74 4.18 3.96
C ILE A 82 0.46 3.68 3.29
N ASN A 83 -0.70 3.90 3.91
CA ASN A 83 -1.97 3.39 3.38
C ASN A 83 -2.30 4.02 2.01
N GLY A 84 -2.13 5.35 1.87
CA GLY A 84 -2.39 6.02 0.60
C GLY A 84 -1.46 5.55 -0.52
N GLY A 85 -0.17 5.38 -0.20
CA GLY A 85 0.80 4.84 -1.15
C GLY A 85 0.48 3.39 -1.58
N LEU A 86 0.07 2.53 -0.64
CA LEU A 86 -0.28 1.15 -0.93
C LEU A 86 -1.57 1.02 -1.75
N ASP A 87 -2.56 1.85 -1.48
CA ASP A 87 -3.83 1.86 -2.23
C ASP A 87 -3.59 2.28 -3.68
N ALA A 88 -2.79 3.32 -3.92
CA ALA A 88 -2.40 3.73 -5.27
C ALA A 88 -1.61 2.64 -6.02
N ASN A 89 -0.68 1.96 -5.34
CA ASN A 89 0.03 0.82 -5.93
C ASN A 89 -0.90 -0.35 -6.26
N ALA A 90 -1.88 -0.64 -5.40
CA ALA A 90 -2.87 -1.68 -5.64
C ALA A 90 -3.78 -1.34 -6.83
N ILE A 91 -4.14 -0.07 -7.01
CA ILE A 91 -4.90 0.41 -8.18
C ILE A 91 -4.10 0.18 -9.46
N PHE A 92 -2.83 0.61 -9.51
CA PHE A 92 -1.96 0.34 -10.66
C PHE A 92 -1.84 -1.16 -10.95
N LEU A 93 -1.58 -1.97 -9.92
CA LEU A 93 -1.48 -3.42 -10.09
C LEU A 93 -2.77 -4.05 -10.63
N THR A 94 -3.92 -3.59 -10.15
CA THR A 94 -5.24 -4.04 -10.63
C THR A 94 -5.45 -3.66 -12.09
N ALA A 95 -5.08 -2.43 -12.47
CA ALA A 95 -5.19 -1.95 -13.84
C ALA A 95 -4.33 -2.78 -14.80
N ILE A 96 -3.06 -3.00 -14.47
CA ILE A 96 -2.12 -3.81 -15.26
C ILE A 96 -2.62 -5.25 -15.37
N LEU A 97 -3.05 -5.87 -14.26
CA LEU A 97 -3.60 -7.23 -14.27
C LEU A 97 -4.85 -7.34 -15.15
N THR A 98 -5.75 -6.36 -15.06
CA THR A 98 -6.96 -6.33 -15.89
C THR A 98 -6.62 -6.16 -17.37
N ALA A 99 -5.67 -5.27 -17.69
CA ALA A 99 -5.20 -5.06 -19.04
C ALA A 99 -4.52 -6.32 -19.62
N MET A 100 -3.69 -7.03 -18.82
CA MET A 100 -3.11 -8.32 -19.23
C MET A 100 -4.20 -9.34 -19.54
N ILE A 101 -5.17 -9.55 -18.64
CA ILE A 101 -6.24 -10.54 -18.84
C ILE A 101 -7.09 -10.20 -20.06
N ARG A 102 -7.46 -8.93 -20.24
CA ARG A 102 -8.25 -8.48 -21.39
C ARG A 102 -7.47 -8.70 -22.70
N SER A 103 -6.24 -8.20 -22.77
CA SER A 103 -5.42 -8.24 -23.99
C SER A 103 -5.01 -9.68 -24.34
N THR A 104 -4.88 -10.56 -23.33
CA THR A 104 -4.70 -12.00 -23.55
C THR A 104 -5.93 -12.66 -24.17
N ARG A 105 -7.14 -12.20 -23.80
CA ARG A 105 -8.39 -12.78 -24.33
C ARG A 105 -8.72 -12.30 -25.74
N THR A 106 -8.24 -11.13 -26.12
CA THR A 106 -8.44 -10.54 -27.45
C THR A 106 -7.27 -10.84 -28.39
N ASP A 107 -6.27 -11.60 -27.94
CA ASP A 107 -5.03 -11.89 -28.69
C ASP A 107 -4.27 -10.61 -29.12
N ASP A 108 -4.47 -9.50 -28.40
CA ASP A 108 -3.78 -8.22 -28.65
C ASP A 108 -2.42 -8.13 -27.96
N ILE A 109 -2.16 -9.04 -27.00
CA ILE A 109 -0.91 -9.05 -26.23
C ILE A 109 0.14 -9.93 -26.91
N THR A 110 1.31 -9.37 -27.19
CA THR A 110 2.45 -10.20 -27.60
C THR A 110 3.13 -10.82 -26.41
N PHE A 111 4.00 -11.79 -26.68
CA PHE A 111 4.90 -12.34 -25.67
C PHE A 111 5.66 -11.25 -24.89
N MET A 112 6.18 -10.23 -25.59
CA MET A 112 6.98 -9.16 -24.99
C MET A 112 6.15 -8.28 -24.06
N ASP A 113 4.95 -7.91 -24.51
CA ASP A 113 4.00 -7.13 -23.71
C ASP A 113 3.67 -7.86 -22.40
N GLY A 114 3.37 -9.16 -22.48
CA GLY A 114 3.10 -9.99 -21.30
C GLY A 114 4.29 -10.07 -20.35
N LEU A 115 5.53 -10.15 -20.86
CA LEU A 115 6.74 -10.19 -20.05
C LEU A 115 6.94 -8.88 -19.28
N ILE A 116 6.86 -7.73 -19.96
CA ILE A 116 7.08 -6.42 -19.35
C ILE A 116 5.99 -6.10 -18.32
N MET A 117 4.73 -6.38 -18.65
CA MET A 117 3.62 -6.19 -17.71
C MET A 117 3.75 -7.08 -16.48
N LEU A 118 4.19 -8.34 -16.64
CA LEU A 118 4.50 -9.23 -15.52
C LEU A 118 5.65 -8.71 -14.66
N LEU A 119 6.71 -8.16 -15.26
CA LEU A 119 7.81 -7.55 -14.53
C LEU A 119 7.35 -6.32 -13.73
N LEU A 120 6.47 -5.48 -14.29
CA LEU A 120 5.83 -4.38 -13.57
C LEU A 120 4.98 -4.89 -12.40
N CYS A 121 4.21 -5.97 -12.59
CA CYS A 121 3.47 -6.58 -11.49
C CYS A 121 4.38 -7.15 -10.41
N ALA A 122 5.49 -7.79 -10.79
CA ALA A 122 6.47 -8.35 -9.87
C ALA A 122 7.21 -7.26 -9.07
N GLY A 123 7.63 -6.18 -9.72
CA GLY A 123 8.22 -5.00 -9.06
C GLY A 123 7.29 -4.42 -8.00
N THR A 124 6.00 -4.28 -8.34
CA THR A 124 4.96 -3.79 -7.39
C THR A 124 4.76 -4.76 -6.23
N THR A 125 4.64 -6.06 -6.50
CA THR A 125 4.29 -7.09 -5.50
C THR A 125 5.41 -7.32 -4.49
N TRP A 126 6.66 -7.39 -4.96
CA TRP A 126 7.82 -7.71 -4.13
C TRP A 126 8.53 -6.46 -3.60
N GLY A 127 8.43 -5.33 -4.28
CA GLY A 127 8.99 -4.05 -3.83
C GLY A 127 8.09 -3.37 -2.79
N VAL A 128 6.87 -2.99 -3.19
CA VAL A 128 6.03 -2.08 -2.40
C VAL A 128 4.92 -2.78 -1.63
N LEU A 129 4.22 -3.70 -2.29
CA LEU A 129 3.10 -4.45 -1.71
C LEU A 129 3.57 -5.67 -0.94
N SER A 130 4.89 -5.85 -0.75
CA SER A 130 5.38 -6.92 0.08
C SER A 130 4.70 -6.77 1.43
N LEU A 131 3.94 -7.79 1.84
CA LEU A 131 3.25 -7.84 3.14
C LEU A 131 4.18 -7.54 4.32
N TRP A 132 5.47 -7.67 4.04
CA TRP A 132 6.66 -7.40 4.81
C TRP A 132 7.00 -5.91 4.93
N GLY A 133 6.76 -5.08 3.91
CA GLY A 133 7.00 -3.63 3.93
C GLY A 133 6.05 -2.89 4.88
N TYR A 134 4.74 -3.19 4.82
CA TYR A 134 3.69 -2.62 5.70
C TYR A 134 3.98 -2.84 7.21
N ARG A 135 4.87 -3.78 7.53
CA ARG A 135 5.27 -4.16 8.89
C ARG A 135 6.35 -3.28 9.49
N THR A 136 7.26 -2.77 8.68
CA THR A 136 8.54 -2.24 9.14
C THR A 136 8.41 -0.99 10.03
N CYS A 137 7.77 0.06 9.50
CA CYS A 137 7.59 1.33 10.20
C CYS A 137 6.61 1.25 11.38
N VAL A 138 5.48 0.56 11.20
CA VAL A 138 4.46 0.42 12.24
C VAL A 138 5.03 -0.34 13.45
N TYR A 139 5.82 -1.38 13.23
CA TYR A 139 6.46 -2.10 14.33
C TYR A 139 7.55 -1.28 15.04
N ARG A 140 8.26 -0.41 14.31
CA ARG A 140 9.24 0.47 14.94
C ARG A 140 8.58 1.47 15.88
N LYS A 141 7.45 2.06 15.47
CA LYS A 141 6.73 3.09 16.25
C LYS A 141 5.88 2.49 17.37
N GLU A 142 5.12 1.44 17.09
CA GLU A 142 4.10 0.89 18.01
C GLU A 142 4.53 -0.42 18.69
N GLY A 143 5.69 -0.97 18.36
CA GLY A 143 6.15 -2.25 18.88
C GLY A 143 5.17 -3.38 18.56
N LEU A 144 4.91 -4.25 19.54
CA LEU A 144 3.97 -5.37 19.41
C LEU A 144 2.52 -4.91 19.16
N ASN A 145 2.16 -3.70 19.57
CA ASN A 145 0.81 -3.17 19.34
C ASN A 145 0.54 -2.91 17.87
N GLY A 146 1.58 -2.67 17.07
CA GLY A 146 1.49 -2.53 15.62
C GLY A 146 0.86 -3.74 14.94
N ILE A 147 0.97 -4.94 15.53
CA ILE A 147 0.41 -6.18 14.96
C ILE A 147 -1.14 -6.11 14.90
N ARG A 148 -1.75 -5.22 15.68
CA ARG A 148 -3.21 -5.03 15.70
C ARG A 148 -3.74 -4.34 14.44
N LYS A 149 -2.90 -3.62 13.70
CA LYS A 149 -3.29 -2.94 12.45
C LYS A 149 -3.32 -3.87 11.23
N PHE A 150 -3.10 -5.18 11.44
CA PHE A 150 -3.09 -6.19 10.39
C PHE A 150 -4.44 -6.90 10.23
N GLY A 151 -4.75 -7.26 8.99
CA GLY A 151 -5.99 -7.95 8.64
C GLY A 151 -7.17 -7.03 8.33
N GLY A 152 -6.89 -5.77 7.96
CA GLY A 152 -7.90 -4.93 7.32
C GLY A 152 -8.26 -5.45 5.93
N PHE A 153 -9.43 -5.07 5.43
CA PHE A 153 -9.91 -5.44 4.09
C PHE A 153 -8.87 -5.17 2.98
N GLY A 154 -8.19 -4.01 3.04
CA GLY A 154 -7.16 -3.65 2.07
C GLY A 154 -5.94 -4.60 2.06
N THR A 155 -5.60 -5.26 3.17
CA THR A 155 -4.56 -6.30 3.19
C THR A 155 -5.00 -7.53 2.41
N HIS A 156 -6.26 -7.95 2.57
CA HIS A 156 -6.80 -9.11 1.86
C HIS A 156 -6.97 -8.86 0.37
N LEU A 157 -7.42 -7.66 -0.02
CA LEU A 157 -7.50 -7.27 -1.43
C LEU A 157 -6.12 -7.35 -2.11
N ARG A 158 -5.08 -6.83 -1.46
CA ARG A 158 -3.69 -6.90 -1.99
C ARG A 158 -3.17 -8.31 -2.10
N LEU A 159 -3.51 -9.17 -1.14
CA LEU A 159 -3.21 -10.60 -1.18
C LEU A 159 -3.89 -11.31 -2.35
N LEU A 160 -5.16 -11.00 -2.60
CA LEU A 160 -5.89 -11.52 -3.75
C LEU A 160 -5.29 -11.03 -5.07
N LEU A 161 -4.89 -9.76 -5.15
CA LEU A 161 -4.17 -9.22 -6.31
C LEU A 161 -2.83 -9.93 -6.53
N GLY A 162 -2.03 -10.12 -5.47
CA GLY A 162 -0.78 -10.87 -5.54
C GLY A 162 -0.98 -12.33 -5.97
N ALA A 163 -2.04 -12.98 -5.50
CA ALA A 163 -2.43 -14.31 -5.95
C ALA A 163 -2.83 -14.31 -7.43
N GLY A 164 -3.63 -13.33 -7.88
CA GLY A 164 -4.03 -13.18 -9.28
C GLY A 164 -2.85 -12.98 -10.23
N VAL A 165 -1.91 -12.10 -9.86
CA VAL A 165 -0.65 -11.89 -10.59
C VAL A 165 0.17 -13.18 -10.64
N SER A 166 0.31 -13.88 -9.51
CA SER A 166 1.07 -15.14 -9.44
C SER A 166 0.42 -16.22 -10.31
N TRP A 167 -0.90 -16.32 -10.33
CA TRP A 167 -1.64 -17.25 -11.18
C TRP A 167 -1.45 -16.95 -12.65
N TYR A 168 -1.56 -15.66 -13.04
CA TYR A 168 -1.31 -15.24 -14.42
C TYR A 168 0.14 -15.53 -14.83
N ALA A 169 1.12 -15.27 -13.95
CA ALA A 169 2.52 -15.60 -14.21
C ALA A 169 2.75 -17.11 -14.40
N ILE A 170 2.15 -17.96 -13.56
CA ILE A 170 2.21 -19.43 -13.73
C ILE A 170 1.67 -19.83 -15.09
N TRP A 171 0.48 -19.32 -15.47
CA TRP A 171 -0.10 -19.59 -16.78
C TRP A 171 0.80 -19.09 -17.92
N TYR A 172 1.31 -17.86 -17.83
CA TYR A 172 2.16 -17.25 -18.83
C TYR A 172 3.41 -18.08 -19.08
N TRP A 173 4.14 -18.45 -18.03
CA TRP A 173 5.39 -19.22 -18.15
C TRP A 173 5.20 -20.68 -18.53
N SER A 174 4.06 -21.30 -18.16
CA SER A 174 3.79 -22.70 -18.47
C SER A 174 3.18 -22.93 -19.84
N VAL A 175 2.23 -22.10 -20.25
CA VAL A 175 1.42 -22.31 -21.48
C VAL A 175 1.41 -21.06 -22.35
N GLY A 176 1.29 -19.88 -21.75
CA GLY A 176 1.14 -18.61 -22.49
C GLY A 176 2.27 -18.32 -23.46
N THR A 177 3.52 -18.67 -23.11
CA THR A 177 4.68 -18.44 -23.98
C THR A 177 4.64 -19.16 -25.33
N GLU A 178 3.81 -20.21 -25.45
CA GLU A 178 3.63 -20.97 -26.69
C GLU A 178 2.40 -20.54 -27.48
N GLY A 179 1.35 -20.08 -26.79
CA GLY A 179 0.07 -19.70 -27.37
C GLY A 179 -0.05 -18.23 -27.79
N LEU A 180 0.74 -17.32 -27.21
CA LEU A 180 0.65 -15.90 -27.54
C LEU A 180 1.21 -15.59 -28.94
N PRO A 181 0.59 -14.64 -29.68
CA PRO A 181 1.11 -14.15 -30.95
C PRO A 181 2.56 -13.72 -30.82
N LYS A 182 3.38 -14.11 -31.80
CA LYS A 182 4.84 -13.91 -31.77
C LYS A 182 5.29 -12.50 -32.18
N GLY A 183 4.36 -11.56 -32.27
CA GLY A 183 4.52 -10.29 -32.96
C GLY A 183 3.95 -10.37 -34.37
N LEU A 184 3.12 -9.41 -34.71
CA LEU A 184 2.74 -9.12 -36.08
C LEU A 184 3.70 -8.04 -36.57
N ASP A 185 4.28 -8.19 -37.76
CA ASP A 185 4.89 -7.05 -38.42
C ASP A 185 3.80 -6.03 -38.80
N GLN A 186 4.23 -4.84 -39.23
CA GLN A 186 3.34 -3.74 -39.64
C GLN A 186 2.35 -4.13 -40.77
N PHE A 187 2.52 -5.30 -41.39
CA PHE A 187 1.70 -5.84 -42.48
C PHE A 187 0.89 -7.09 -42.07
N GLY A 188 0.84 -7.43 -40.77
CA GLY A 188 0.12 -8.59 -40.27
C GLY A 188 0.81 -9.93 -40.56
N THR A 189 2.08 -9.88 -40.94
CA THR A 189 2.94 -11.01 -41.27
C THR A 189 3.77 -11.38 -40.03
N VAL A 190 3.74 -12.65 -39.64
CA VAL A 190 4.43 -13.12 -38.42
C VAL A 190 5.94 -13.19 -38.72
N ASP A 191 6.68 -12.15 -38.37
CA ASP A 191 8.13 -12.19 -38.49
C ASP A 191 8.74 -12.94 -37.29
N ASP A 192 9.08 -14.21 -37.52
CA ASP A 192 9.72 -15.09 -36.53
C ASP A 192 11.10 -14.54 -36.03
N SER A 193 11.66 -13.50 -36.66
CA SER A 193 12.94 -12.90 -36.24
C SER A 193 12.85 -12.15 -34.91
N CYS A 194 11.73 -11.48 -34.60
CA CYS A 194 11.55 -10.83 -33.30
C CYS A 194 11.57 -11.85 -32.13
N ARG A 195 11.22 -13.12 -32.38
CA ARG A 195 11.19 -14.17 -31.35
C ARG A 195 12.53 -14.83 -31.10
N LYS A 196 13.28 -15.18 -32.15
CA LYS A 196 14.51 -15.99 -32.02
C LYS A 196 15.62 -15.29 -31.26
N ASP A 197 15.54 -13.96 -31.23
CA ASP A 197 16.55 -13.09 -30.70
C ASP A 197 16.12 -12.38 -29.41
N MET A 198 15.01 -12.80 -28.77
CA MET A 198 14.61 -12.19 -27.51
C MET A 198 15.63 -12.51 -26.42
N VAL A 199 16.37 -11.46 -26.07
CA VAL A 199 17.35 -11.47 -24.99
C VAL A 199 16.72 -10.82 -23.78
N THR A 200 16.82 -11.47 -22.63
CA THR A 200 16.56 -10.84 -21.33
C THR A 200 17.88 -10.39 -20.71
N MET A 201 17.82 -9.58 -19.65
CA MET A 201 18.99 -9.03 -18.95
C MET A 201 20.13 -10.02 -18.66
N PHE A 202 19.81 -11.30 -18.47
CA PHE A 202 20.82 -12.28 -18.13
C PHE A 202 21.49 -12.96 -19.33
N GLU A 203 21.18 -12.53 -20.57
CA GLU A 203 21.53 -13.25 -21.81
C GLU A 203 21.12 -14.73 -21.78
N LEU A 204 20.30 -15.10 -20.79
CA LEU A 204 19.81 -16.45 -20.61
C LEU A 204 18.73 -16.64 -21.64
N PRO A 205 18.78 -17.73 -22.42
CA PRO A 205 17.66 -18.07 -23.28
C PRO A 205 16.42 -18.14 -22.40
N LEU A 206 15.39 -17.35 -22.74
CA LEU A 206 14.11 -17.31 -22.05
C LEU A 206 13.53 -18.71 -21.84
N LYS A 207 13.79 -19.59 -22.82
CA LYS A 207 13.53 -21.02 -22.70
C LYS A 207 14.60 -21.70 -21.85
N GLY A 208 14.21 -22.20 -20.68
CA GLY A 208 15.04 -23.00 -19.79
C GLY A 208 15.05 -22.45 -18.37
N ILE A 209 16.25 -22.14 -17.85
CA ILE A 209 16.49 -21.81 -16.44
C ILE A 209 15.68 -20.58 -16.00
N ALA A 210 15.64 -19.52 -16.81
CA ALA A 210 14.94 -18.28 -16.46
C ALA A 210 13.42 -18.51 -16.32
N SER A 211 12.79 -19.17 -17.29
CA SER A 211 11.37 -19.53 -17.21
C SER A 211 11.07 -20.46 -16.02
N ASN A 212 11.90 -21.48 -15.79
CA ASN A 212 11.73 -22.39 -14.65
C ASN A 212 11.87 -21.67 -13.30
N ALA A 213 12.83 -20.74 -13.19
CA ALA A 213 13.01 -19.92 -12.00
C ALA A 213 11.82 -18.99 -11.79
N ALA A 214 11.35 -18.30 -12.84
CA ALA A 214 10.19 -17.41 -12.78
C ALA A 214 8.90 -18.18 -12.42
N LEU A 215 8.70 -19.37 -12.99
CA LEU A 215 7.60 -20.28 -12.67
C LEU A 215 7.68 -20.75 -11.21
N GLY A 216 8.87 -21.13 -10.73
CA GLY A 216 9.09 -21.53 -9.34
C GLY A 216 8.78 -20.41 -8.36
N VAL A 217 9.32 -19.22 -8.60
CA VAL A 217 9.08 -18.02 -7.77
C VAL A 217 7.60 -17.64 -7.77
N SER A 218 6.95 -17.66 -8.93
CA SER A 218 5.51 -17.36 -9.06
C SER A 218 4.65 -18.39 -8.35
N SER A 219 5.02 -19.67 -8.43
CA SER A 219 4.33 -20.76 -7.74
C SER A 219 4.42 -20.63 -6.22
N VAL A 220 5.61 -20.35 -5.69
CA VAL A 220 5.81 -20.13 -4.25
C VAL A 220 5.04 -18.88 -3.77
N SER A 221 5.11 -17.77 -4.52
CA SER A 221 4.37 -16.54 -4.23
C SER A 221 2.86 -16.75 -4.26
N GLY A 222 2.35 -17.47 -5.26
CA GLY A 222 0.94 -17.81 -5.40
C GLY A 222 0.46 -18.69 -4.27
N ALA A 223 1.19 -19.77 -3.96
CA ALA A 223 0.89 -20.66 -2.85
C ALA A 223 0.88 -19.91 -1.51
N TYR A 224 1.86 -19.03 -1.28
CA TYR A 224 1.92 -18.17 -0.11
C TYR A 224 0.68 -17.26 0.00
N SER A 225 0.33 -16.57 -1.09
CA SER A 225 -0.81 -15.65 -1.11
C SER A 225 -2.14 -16.38 -0.88
N ILE A 226 -2.34 -17.52 -1.54
CA ILE A 226 -3.52 -18.37 -1.36
C ILE A 226 -3.60 -18.91 0.07
N ALA A 227 -2.49 -19.42 0.62
CA ALA A 227 -2.45 -19.92 1.99
C ALA A 227 -2.88 -18.85 3.00
N ILE A 228 -2.45 -17.59 2.81
CA ILE A 228 -2.86 -16.49 3.70
C ILE A 228 -4.33 -16.12 3.50
N VAL A 229 -4.80 -16.06 2.24
CA VAL A 229 -6.20 -15.80 1.94
C VAL A 229 -7.09 -16.87 2.59
N LEU A 230 -6.71 -18.14 2.55
CA LEU A 230 -7.43 -19.26 3.18
C LEU A 230 -7.30 -19.27 4.71
N ALA A 231 -6.18 -18.84 5.27
CA ALA A 231 -6.02 -18.71 6.71
C ALA A 231 -6.91 -17.60 7.31
N THR A 232 -7.27 -16.60 6.52
CA THR A 232 -8.10 -15.46 6.94
C THR A 232 -9.51 -15.85 7.40
N PRO A 233 -10.33 -16.59 6.63
CA PRO A 233 -11.65 -17.01 7.08
C PRO A 233 -11.57 -17.95 8.28
N ILE A 234 -10.55 -18.81 8.36
CA ILE A 234 -10.31 -19.67 9.54
C ILE A 234 -10.05 -18.80 10.78
N ALA A 235 -9.20 -17.78 10.64
CA ALA A 235 -8.96 -16.78 11.68
C ALA A 235 -10.24 -16.04 12.07
N ALA A 236 -11.09 -15.69 11.11
CA ALA A 236 -12.35 -15.01 11.37
C ALA A 236 -13.34 -15.90 12.13
N VAL A 237 -13.52 -17.15 11.70
CA VAL A 237 -14.41 -18.13 12.36
C VAL A 237 -13.94 -18.42 13.78
N THR A 238 -12.64 -18.64 13.99
CA THR A 238 -12.07 -18.86 15.33
C THR A 238 -12.23 -17.63 16.24
N ARG A 239 -12.08 -16.43 15.70
CA ARG A 239 -12.37 -15.18 16.42
C ARG A 239 -13.84 -15.09 16.82
N VAL A 240 -14.76 -15.35 15.89
CA VAL A 240 -16.21 -15.32 16.17
C VAL A 240 -16.55 -16.37 17.23
N GLY A 241 -16.01 -17.58 17.14
CA GLY A 241 -16.20 -18.63 18.14
C GLY A 241 -15.73 -18.21 19.53
N LYS A 242 -14.54 -17.62 19.65
CA LYS A 242 -14.03 -17.08 20.93
C LYS A 242 -14.92 -15.95 21.46
N ILE A 243 -15.31 -15.01 20.59
CA ILE A 243 -16.23 -13.93 20.96
C ILE A 243 -17.53 -14.52 21.51
N VAL A 244 -18.16 -15.47 20.80
CA VAL A 244 -19.40 -16.16 21.24
C VAL A 244 -19.21 -16.90 22.57
N HIS A 245 -18.07 -17.55 22.77
CA HIS A 245 -17.74 -18.20 24.03
C HIS A 245 -17.65 -17.20 25.19
N PHE A 246 -16.94 -16.09 25.02
CA PHE A 246 -16.87 -15.03 26.03
C PHE A 246 -18.21 -14.32 26.23
N LEU A 247 -19.01 -14.18 25.17
CA LEU A 247 -20.38 -13.67 25.25
C LEU A 247 -21.21 -14.53 26.21
N ARG A 248 -21.13 -15.86 26.06
CA ARG A 248 -21.83 -16.81 26.92
C ARG A 248 -21.33 -16.80 28.37
N GLY A 249 -20.04 -16.53 28.58
CA GLY A 249 -19.42 -16.49 29.91
C GLY A 249 -19.59 -15.17 30.68
N GLY A 250 -20.23 -14.14 30.11
CA GLY A 250 -20.35 -12.83 30.77
C GLY A 250 -19.04 -12.04 30.86
N GLN A 251 -17.95 -12.52 30.26
CA GLN A 251 -16.60 -11.96 30.37
C GLN A 251 -16.24 -11.05 29.18
N TYR A 252 -17.13 -10.12 28.85
CA TYR A 252 -17.00 -9.25 27.67
C TYR A 252 -15.87 -8.22 27.78
N ALA A 253 -15.58 -7.78 29.00
CA ALA A 253 -14.70 -6.65 29.25
C ALA A 253 -13.21 -6.97 29.03
N SER A 254 -12.79 -8.25 29.06
CA SER A 254 -11.38 -8.62 29.12
C SER A 254 -10.76 -9.18 27.83
N THR A 255 -11.53 -9.55 26.79
CA THR A 255 -11.01 -10.55 25.82
C THR A 255 -11.23 -10.31 24.33
N THR A 256 -11.73 -9.17 23.88
CA THR A 256 -11.99 -8.97 22.44
C THR A 256 -10.74 -8.78 21.56
N ARG A 257 -9.55 -8.58 22.15
CA ARG A 257 -8.31 -8.38 21.39
C ARG A 257 -7.44 -9.64 21.37
N LEU A 258 -7.48 -10.36 20.24
CA LEU A 258 -6.45 -11.36 19.92
C LEU A 258 -5.08 -10.67 19.95
N ARG A 259 -4.24 -11.08 20.89
CA ARG A 259 -2.82 -10.70 20.93
C ARG A 259 -2.08 -11.66 19.99
N TYR A 260 -1.68 -11.16 18.84
CA TYR A 260 -0.73 -11.87 17.99
C TYR A 260 0.65 -11.81 18.65
N ALA A 261 1.22 -12.96 19.00
CA ALA A 261 2.65 -13.04 19.24
C ALA A 261 3.36 -13.40 17.96
N THR A 262 4.32 -12.58 17.56
CA THR A 262 5.35 -13.01 16.62
C THR A 262 6.45 -13.81 17.34
N GLY A 263 6.59 -13.63 18.66
CA GLY A 263 7.68 -14.21 19.45
C GLY A 263 9.05 -13.59 19.19
N ALA A 264 9.15 -12.63 18.26
CA ALA A 264 10.37 -11.91 17.95
C ALA A 264 10.63 -10.80 18.96
N THR A 265 11.91 -10.62 19.32
CA THR A 265 12.32 -9.49 20.17
C THR A 265 12.23 -8.18 19.41
N LYS A 266 12.11 -7.04 20.12
CA LYS A 266 12.09 -5.71 19.50
C LYS A 266 13.32 -5.48 18.61
N GLU A 267 14.49 -5.91 19.06
CA GLU A 267 15.75 -5.82 18.31
C GLU A 267 15.71 -6.64 17.01
N GLN A 268 15.23 -7.89 17.07
CA GLN A 268 15.08 -8.74 15.88
C GLN A 268 14.13 -8.12 14.87
N MET A 269 13.02 -7.53 15.33
CA MET A 269 12.07 -6.83 14.47
C MET A 269 12.69 -5.61 13.79
N ILE A 270 13.52 -4.83 14.50
CA ILE A 270 14.25 -3.69 13.93
C ILE A 270 15.26 -4.16 12.87
N VAL A 271 16.01 -5.22 13.13
CA VAL A 271 16.97 -5.78 12.18
C VAL A 271 16.25 -6.29 10.92
N MET A 272 15.22 -7.11 11.10
CA MET A 272 14.40 -7.63 10.00
C MET A 272 13.77 -6.48 9.19
N SER A 273 13.30 -5.44 9.87
CA SER A 273 12.76 -4.24 9.24
C SER A 273 13.80 -3.53 8.36
N LYS A 274 15.03 -3.35 8.86
CA LYS A 274 16.11 -2.74 8.07
C LYS A 274 16.47 -3.59 6.86
N MET A 275 16.59 -4.91 7.04
CA MET A 275 16.87 -5.84 5.94
C MET A 275 15.79 -5.79 4.85
N LEU A 276 14.51 -5.81 5.25
CA LEU A 276 13.39 -5.72 4.31
C LEU A 276 13.34 -4.38 3.58
N CYS A 277 13.63 -3.28 4.27
CA CYS A 277 13.73 -1.96 3.65
C CYS A 277 14.79 -1.93 2.53
N VAL A 278 15.99 -2.45 2.81
CA VAL A 278 17.10 -2.51 1.84
C VAL A 278 16.77 -3.48 0.71
N PHE A 279 16.22 -4.65 1.02
CA PHE A 279 15.80 -5.64 0.03
C PHE A 279 14.72 -5.09 -0.90
N ASN A 280 13.69 -4.42 -0.36
CA ASN A 280 12.63 -3.82 -1.17
C ASN A 280 13.17 -2.75 -2.11
N LEU A 281 14.08 -1.88 -1.63
CA LEU A 281 14.73 -0.88 -2.49
C LEU A 281 15.55 -1.54 -3.60
N TRP A 282 16.39 -2.51 -3.23
CA TRP A 282 17.19 -3.27 -4.17
C TRP A 282 16.30 -3.92 -5.24
N TRP A 283 15.19 -4.54 -4.83
CA TRP A 283 14.24 -5.17 -5.75
C TRP A 283 13.58 -4.17 -6.69
N ILE A 284 13.16 -3.01 -6.18
CA ILE A 284 12.57 -1.93 -6.99
C ILE A 284 13.56 -1.50 -8.09
N ILE A 285 14.80 -1.21 -7.72
CA ILE A 285 15.84 -0.77 -8.66
C ILE A 285 16.18 -1.89 -9.65
N PHE A 286 16.32 -3.12 -9.16
CA PHE A 286 16.53 -4.30 -9.99
C PHE A 286 15.41 -4.47 -11.02
N ALA A 287 14.14 -4.37 -10.60
CA ALA A 287 12.99 -4.49 -11.51
C ALA A 287 12.97 -3.38 -12.57
N MET A 288 13.29 -2.14 -12.22
CA MET A 288 13.42 -1.05 -13.18
C MET A 288 14.50 -1.35 -14.22
N VAL A 289 15.70 -1.72 -13.78
CA VAL A 289 16.81 -2.03 -14.69
C VAL A 289 16.49 -3.21 -15.59
N VAL A 290 15.90 -4.29 -15.05
CA VAL A 290 15.49 -5.44 -15.86
C VAL A 290 14.47 -5.03 -16.92
N ILE A 291 13.49 -4.18 -16.59
CA ILE A 291 12.49 -3.69 -17.55
C ILE A 291 13.16 -2.85 -18.64
N GLU A 292 13.92 -1.82 -18.27
CA GLU A 292 14.58 -0.93 -19.24
C GLU A 292 15.54 -1.69 -20.15
N PHE A 293 16.37 -2.55 -19.57
CA PHE A 293 17.30 -3.39 -20.32
C PHE A 293 16.57 -4.35 -21.27
N THR A 294 15.47 -4.96 -20.81
CA THR A 294 14.66 -5.83 -21.68
C THR A 294 14.04 -5.04 -22.84
N LEU A 295 13.59 -3.81 -22.63
CA LEU A 295 13.06 -2.98 -23.70
C LEU A 295 14.14 -2.55 -24.70
N ASP A 296 15.32 -2.19 -24.21
CA ASP A 296 16.45 -1.73 -25.03
C ASP A 296 17.01 -2.86 -25.91
N GLU A 297 17.34 -4.02 -25.32
CA GLU A 297 17.86 -5.17 -26.07
C GLU A 297 16.89 -5.71 -27.12
N ASN A 298 15.58 -5.63 -26.84
CA ASN A 298 14.54 -6.05 -27.78
C ASN A 298 14.13 -4.94 -28.76
N ARG A 299 14.87 -3.82 -28.80
CA ARG A 299 14.66 -2.68 -29.71
C ARG A 299 13.21 -2.21 -29.71
N ALA A 300 12.60 -2.14 -28.54
CA ALA A 300 11.24 -1.68 -28.40
C ALA A 300 11.20 -0.14 -28.47
N THR A 301 11.61 0.40 -29.61
CA THR A 301 11.88 1.82 -29.75
C THR A 301 10.62 2.66 -29.72
N GLY A 302 9.49 2.07 -30.12
CA GLY A 302 8.17 2.70 -30.00
C GLY A 302 7.75 3.06 -28.58
N VAL A 303 8.40 2.49 -27.54
CA VAL A 303 8.14 2.84 -26.13
C VAL A 303 9.32 3.56 -25.44
N LEU A 304 10.48 3.66 -26.09
CA LEU A 304 11.69 4.31 -25.56
C LEU A 304 11.77 5.79 -25.95
N ILE A 305 12.42 6.62 -25.11
CA ILE A 305 12.62 8.06 -25.36
C ILE A 305 13.58 8.32 -26.52
N THR A 306 14.54 7.41 -26.74
CA THR A 306 15.76 7.66 -27.52
C THR A 306 15.50 7.97 -29.01
N ASN A 307 14.33 7.60 -29.55
CA ASN A 307 13.94 7.92 -30.92
C ASN A 307 13.05 9.17 -31.06
N ALA A 308 13.08 10.10 -30.09
CA ALA A 308 12.35 11.38 -30.11
C ALA A 308 12.60 12.29 -31.34
N ARG A 309 13.45 11.87 -32.28
CA ARG A 309 13.65 12.54 -33.57
C ARG A 309 12.47 12.34 -34.52
N THR A 310 11.66 11.30 -34.34
CA THR A 310 10.35 11.18 -35.00
C THR A 310 9.28 11.75 -34.06
N ALA A 311 8.64 12.83 -34.49
CA ALA A 311 7.77 13.71 -33.69
C ALA A 311 6.47 13.08 -33.12
N ASP A 312 6.37 11.74 -33.05
CA ASP A 312 5.17 11.00 -32.64
C ASP A 312 5.28 10.30 -31.28
N THR A 313 6.29 10.60 -30.46
CA THR A 313 6.28 10.20 -29.04
C THR A 313 5.25 11.04 -28.27
N ARG A 314 3.97 10.70 -28.42
CA ARG A 314 2.83 11.39 -27.82
C ARG A 314 2.69 11.03 -26.34
N ILE A 315 3.60 11.54 -25.50
CA ILE A 315 3.44 11.50 -24.02
C ILE A 315 2.12 12.15 -23.58
N LEU A 316 1.53 12.98 -24.44
CA LEU A 316 0.24 13.64 -24.27
C LEU A 316 -0.97 12.70 -24.33
N GLU A 317 -0.80 11.44 -24.73
CA GLU A 317 -1.90 10.47 -24.69
C GLU A 317 -2.39 10.27 -23.24
N PRO A 318 -3.72 10.34 -22.99
CA PRO A 318 -4.26 10.23 -21.63
C PRO A 318 -3.84 8.95 -20.90
N SER A 319 -3.67 7.85 -21.63
CA SER A 319 -3.21 6.55 -21.13
C SER A 319 -1.81 6.62 -20.50
N GLN A 320 -0.92 7.46 -21.03
CA GLN A 320 0.44 7.65 -20.54
C GLN A 320 0.56 8.81 -19.54
N LEU A 321 -0.13 9.92 -19.84
CA LEU A 321 -0.08 11.13 -19.03
C LEU A 321 -0.67 10.91 -17.63
N LEU A 322 -1.79 10.20 -17.52
CA LEU A 322 -2.48 10.03 -16.24
C LEU A 322 -1.64 9.24 -15.22
N PRO A 323 -1.10 8.05 -15.52
CA PRO A 323 -0.16 7.35 -14.63
C PRO A 323 1.05 8.19 -14.25
N MET A 324 1.64 8.90 -15.22
CA MET A 324 2.80 9.75 -14.99
C MET A 324 2.50 10.87 -13.99
N LEU A 325 1.38 11.58 -14.15
CA LEU A 325 0.96 12.64 -13.23
C LEU A 325 0.65 12.09 -11.84
N ILE A 326 -0.07 10.96 -11.75
CA ILE A 326 -0.37 10.32 -10.46
C ILE A 326 0.93 9.95 -9.73
N GLY A 327 1.86 9.29 -10.42
CA GLY A 327 3.15 8.91 -9.85
C GLY A 327 3.99 10.12 -9.45
N THR A 328 4.05 11.15 -10.29
CA THR A 328 4.84 12.37 -10.05
C THR A 328 4.31 13.17 -8.86
N PHE A 329 3.00 13.45 -8.82
CA PHE A 329 2.42 14.20 -7.70
C PHE A 329 2.47 13.42 -6.39
N SER A 330 2.25 12.10 -6.44
CA SER A 330 2.44 11.22 -5.28
C SER A 330 3.87 11.30 -4.76
N PHE A 331 4.87 11.21 -5.64
CA PHE A 331 6.28 11.29 -5.28
C PHE A 331 6.66 12.65 -4.68
N ILE A 332 6.28 13.75 -5.34
CA ILE A 332 6.55 15.11 -4.83
C ILE A 332 5.92 15.30 -3.46
N ARG A 333 4.66 14.87 -3.27
CA ARG A 333 3.97 14.94 -1.98
C ARG A 333 4.71 14.17 -0.90
N ILE A 334 5.11 12.92 -1.17
CA ILE A 334 5.80 12.08 -0.20
C ILE A 334 7.19 12.64 0.13
N LEU A 335 7.94 13.15 -0.85
CA LEU A 335 9.21 13.83 -0.61
C LEU A 335 9.04 15.08 0.25
N PHE A 336 8.01 15.88 -0.01
CA PHE A 336 7.71 17.06 0.80
C PHE A 336 7.41 16.69 2.26
N ILE A 337 6.56 15.69 2.49
CA ILE A 337 6.24 15.23 3.86
C ILE A 337 7.48 14.61 4.53
N ALA A 338 8.29 13.85 3.80
CA ALA A 338 9.55 13.30 4.31
C ALA A 338 10.51 14.42 4.71
N PHE A 339 10.61 15.47 3.89
CA PHE A 339 11.43 16.63 4.16
C PHE A 339 10.93 17.43 5.36
N GLU A 340 9.62 17.68 5.49
CA GLU A 340 9.05 18.32 6.69
C GLU A 340 9.34 17.49 7.95
N HIS A 341 9.17 16.17 7.89
CA HIS A 341 9.46 15.28 9.01
C HIS A 341 10.94 15.28 9.39
N TRP A 342 11.84 15.31 8.40
CA TRP A 342 13.28 15.42 8.62
C TRP A 342 13.70 16.77 9.19
N ARG A 343 13.08 17.86 8.72
CA ARG A 343 13.34 19.23 9.19
C ARG A 343 12.88 19.44 10.64
N SER A 344 11.82 18.76 11.08
CA SER A 344 11.22 18.92 12.41
C SER A 344 10.87 17.57 13.03
N PRO A 345 11.87 16.83 13.52
CA PRO A 345 11.65 15.50 14.12
C PRO A 345 10.74 15.56 15.35
N ASP A 346 10.77 16.66 16.11
CA ASP A 346 10.02 16.81 17.36
C ASP A 346 8.54 17.21 17.14
N GLY A 347 8.13 17.48 15.89
CA GLY A 347 6.74 17.79 15.57
C GLY A 347 6.24 19.18 15.99
N ASP A 348 7.13 20.05 16.50
CA ASP A 348 6.78 21.39 17.00
C ASP A 348 6.42 22.40 15.89
N ILE A 349 6.63 22.06 14.62
CA ILE A 349 6.19 22.91 13.51
C ILE A 349 4.73 22.59 13.18
N THR A 350 3.84 23.53 13.51
CA THR A 350 2.50 23.57 12.93
C THR A 350 2.65 23.50 11.40
N PRO A 351 2.06 22.49 10.72
CA PRO A 351 2.30 22.26 9.30
C PRO A 351 2.07 23.56 8.51
N SER A 352 3.11 23.96 7.77
CA SER A 352 3.17 25.24 7.04
C SER A 352 2.02 25.39 6.05
N LEU A 353 1.56 24.26 5.50
CA LEU A 353 0.28 24.11 4.85
C LEU A 353 -0.78 23.93 5.93
N GLY A 354 -1.38 25.05 6.36
CA GLY A 354 -2.43 25.11 7.37
C GLY A 354 -3.42 23.97 7.22
N ARG A 355 -3.23 22.91 8.03
CA ARG A 355 -4.14 21.77 8.09
C ARG A 355 -5.34 22.29 8.87
N ASN A 356 -6.21 23.05 8.18
CA ASN A 356 -7.32 23.79 8.74
C ASN A 356 -7.98 22.96 9.85
N ALA A 357 -7.77 23.38 11.11
CA ALA A 357 -8.35 22.73 12.28
C ALA A 357 -9.88 22.61 12.16
N SER A 358 -10.50 23.52 11.39
CA SER A 358 -11.90 23.49 10.94
C SER A 358 -12.33 22.14 10.31
N ASN A 359 -11.48 21.50 9.50
CA ASN A 359 -11.84 20.23 8.85
C ASN A 359 -11.79 19.01 9.79
N ARG A 360 -11.07 19.09 10.92
CA ARG A 360 -11.10 18.03 11.95
C ARG A 360 -12.43 18.01 12.70
N ASN A 361 -12.95 19.19 13.05
CA ASN A 361 -14.23 19.32 13.72
C ASN A 361 -15.40 19.01 12.77
N ALA A 362 -15.29 19.38 11.48
CA ALA A 362 -16.28 18.99 10.47
C ALA A 362 -16.32 17.48 10.24
N LYS A 363 -15.16 16.79 10.23
CA LYS A 363 -15.08 15.33 10.08
C LYS A 363 -15.62 14.59 11.31
N ALA A 364 -15.25 15.02 12.52
CA ALA A 364 -15.80 14.46 13.77
C ALA A 364 -17.33 14.65 13.87
N LYS A 365 -17.86 15.81 13.46
CA LYS A 365 -19.30 16.09 13.46
C LYS A 365 -20.06 15.32 12.36
N ARG A 366 -19.45 15.09 11.20
CA ARG A 366 -20.02 14.20 10.14
C ARG A 366 -20.03 12.74 10.56
N ASP A 367 -18.99 12.31 11.28
CA ASP A 367 -18.85 10.93 11.76
C ASP A 367 -19.82 10.58 12.91
N SER A 368 -20.29 11.60 13.64
CA SER A 368 -21.29 11.48 14.71
C SER A 368 -22.75 11.38 14.23
N MET A 369 -23.07 11.85 13.01
CA MET A 369 -24.46 11.93 12.52
C MET A 369 -24.84 10.88 11.47
N GLN A 370 -23.95 10.00 11.04
CA GLN A 370 -24.28 8.95 10.07
C GLN A 370 -24.52 7.61 10.78
N GLY A 371 -25.80 7.22 10.85
CA GLY A 371 -26.27 5.94 11.38
C GLY A 371 -25.52 4.74 10.80
N LEU A 372 -25.37 3.71 11.63
CA LEU A 372 -24.88 2.33 11.38
C LEU A 372 -24.46 1.99 9.93
N ASN A 373 -23.44 2.68 9.41
CA ASN A 373 -22.87 2.33 8.13
C ASN A 373 -22.04 1.07 8.34
N ILE A 374 -22.57 -0.07 7.90
CA ILE A 374 -21.88 -1.37 7.85
C ILE A 374 -20.49 -1.23 7.17
N LEU A 375 -20.30 -0.23 6.31
CA LEU A 375 -19.01 0.12 5.71
C LEU A 375 -17.97 0.66 6.72
N LYS A 376 -18.35 1.29 7.84
CA LYS A 376 -17.42 1.68 8.93
C LYS A 376 -16.83 0.46 9.67
N LEU A 377 -17.53 -0.68 9.64
CA LEU A 377 -17.00 -1.96 10.13
C LEU A 377 -15.85 -2.48 9.25
N PHE A 378 -15.79 -2.04 7.98
CA PHE A 378 -14.75 -2.40 7.02
C PHE A 378 -13.67 -1.31 6.82
N SER A 379 -13.93 -0.06 7.22
CA SER A 379 -12.91 1.00 7.16
C SER A 379 -11.87 0.79 8.27
N SER A 380 -10.63 0.51 7.86
CA SER A 380 -9.48 0.31 8.74
C SER A 380 -9.37 1.40 9.81
N SER A 381 -9.27 0.94 11.07
CA SER A 381 -8.88 1.51 12.39
C SER A 381 -8.28 2.94 12.53
N ASN A 382 -7.99 3.71 11.49
CA ASN A 382 -7.32 5.01 11.62
C ASN A 382 -8.22 6.11 12.21
N ALA A 383 -9.56 6.02 12.09
CA ALA A 383 -10.45 7.04 12.62
C ALA A 383 -10.48 7.10 14.17
N LYS A 384 -10.28 5.97 14.87
CA LYS A 384 -10.32 5.92 16.34
C LYS A 384 -8.96 6.05 17.02
N SER A 385 -7.85 5.76 16.31
CA SER A 385 -6.53 5.76 16.95
C SER A 385 -5.97 7.15 17.24
N GLN A 386 -6.48 8.20 16.57
CA GLN A 386 -6.02 9.58 16.78
C GLN A 386 -6.79 10.28 17.90
N GLU A 387 -8.00 9.80 18.23
CA GLU A 387 -8.85 10.35 19.29
C GLU A 387 -8.44 9.82 20.69
N CYS A 388 -7.90 8.60 20.76
CA CYS A 388 -7.34 8.04 22.01
C CYS A 388 -5.90 8.47 22.32
N ALA A 389 -5.21 9.19 21.42
CA ALA A 389 -3.84 9.66 21.66
C ALA A 389 -3.78 11.03 22.36
N HIS A 390 -4.92 11.73 22.47
CA HIS A 390 -5.02 13.04 23.15
C HIS A 390 -5.87 13.00 24.43
N ALA A 391 -6.52 11.88 24.73
CA ALA A 391 -7.04 11.63 26.05
C ALA A 391 -5.92 10.96 26.86
N ASP A 392 -5.41 11.70 27.85
CA ASP A 392 -4.53 11.25 28.93
C ASP A 392 -3.01 11.14 28.68
N GLU A 393 -2.35 12.27 28.94
CA GLU A 393 -1.04 12.35 29.62
C GLU A 393 -1.08 11.83 31.09
N SER A 394 -1.88 10.80 31.42
CA SER A 394 -1.81 10.09 32.72
C SER A 394 -0.79 8.94 32.67
N HIS A 395 0.37 9.25 32.08
CA HIS A 395 1.38 8.35 31.51
C HIS A 395 2.09 7.40 32.51
N ASP A 396 1.86 7.53 33.82
CA ASP A 396 2.58 6.78 34.86
C ASP A 396 1.90 5.48 35.32
N SER A 397 0.59 5.32 35.12
CA SER A 397 -0.15 4.20 35.74
C SER A 397 -0.31 2.97 34.83
N GLN A 398 -0.19 3.12 33.52
CA GLN A 398 -0.34 2.01 32.57
C GLN A 398 0.97 1.30 32.24
N GLN A 399 2.11 1.95 32.50
CA GLN A 399 3.44 1.40 32.22
C GLN A 399 3.88 0.31 33.22
N THR A 400 3.36 0.32 34.45
CA THR A 400 3.69 -0.65 35.50
C THR A 400 2.97 -1.98 35.35
N TRP A 401 1.69 -1.99 34.96
CA TRP A 401 0.93 -3.23 34.73
C TRP A 401 1.41 -4.03 33.53
N ASP A 402 1.94 -3.37 32.49
CA ASP A 402 2.44 -4.06 31.31
C ASP A 402 3.85 -4.65 31.53
N GLY A 403 4.65 -4.17 32.48
CA GLY A 403 6.02 -4.63 32.71
C GLY A 403 6.10 -6.11 33.11
N GLU A 404 5.39 -6.48 34.19
CA GLU A 404 5.53 -7.79 34.81
C GLU A 404 4.90 -8.92 33.98
N HIS A 405 3.78 -8.63 33.29
CA HIS A 405 3.13 -9.59 32.39
C HIS A 405 3.88 -9.78 31.06
N ASN A 406 4.60 -8.75 30.59
CA ASN A 406 5.42 -8.89 29.38
C ASN A 406 6.65 -9.79 29.63
N ASP A 407 7.24 -9.78 30.83
CA ASP A 407 8.44 -10.56 31.11
C ASP A 407 8.19 -12.08 31.11
N ALA A 408 7.08 -12.54 31.70
CA ALA A 408 6.67 -13.94 31.62
C ALA A 408 6.44 -14.38 30.18
N TYR A 409 5.85 -13.50 29.37
CA TYR A 409 5.59 -13.73 27.96
C TYR A 409 6.87 -13.77 27.11
N TYR A 410 7.85 -12.87 27.39
CA TYR A 410 9.16 -12.89 26.74
C TYR A 410 9.97 -14.13 27.11
N ASN A 411 9.95 -14.53 28.39
CA ASN A 411 10.62 -15.74 28.87
C ASN A 411 10.04 -17.02 28.27
N LEU A 412 8.75 -17.03 27.95
CA LEU A 412 8.14 -18.15 27.24
C LEU A 412 8.61 -18.23 25.79
N HIS A 413 8.61 -17.11 25.08
CA HIS A 413 9.02 -17.06 23.68
C HIS A 413 10.51 -17.33 23.47
N SER A 414 11.34 -17.05 24.47
CA SER A 414 12.77 -17.38 24.40
C SER A 414 13.02 -18.89 24.26
N ARG A 415 12.09 -19.75 24.71
CA ARG A 415 12.17 -21.22 24.60
C ARG A 415 11.85 -21.75 23.21
N LEU A 416 11.20 -20.97 22.33
CA LEU A 416 10.96 -21.40 20.96
C LEU A 416 12.24 -21.27 20.11
N ASN A 417 12.50 -22.27 19.28
CA ASN A 417 13.58 -22.21 18.29
C ASN A 417 13.47 -20.92 17.46
N THR A 418 14.59 -20.23 17.25
CA THR A 418 14.65 -18.96 16.51
C THR A 418 14.01 -19.07 15.13
N SER A 419 14.19 -20.20 14.43
CA SER A 419 13.56 -20.47 13.14
C SER A 419 12.03 -20.46 13.20
N ARG A 420 11.43 -21.01 14.27
CA ARG A 420 9.97 -20.99 14.47
C ARG A 420 9.46 -19.57 14.75
N ARG A 421 10.18 -18.78 15.55
CA ARG A 421 9.84 -17.38 15.81
C ARG A 421 9.90 -16.54 14.54
N ILE A 422 10.95 -16.72 13.74
CA ILE A 422 11.06 -16.09 12.42
C ILE A 422 9.87 -16.53 11.57
N LEU A 423 9.57 -17.82 11.46
CA LEU A 423 8.44 -18.33 10.67
C LEU A 423 7.09 -17.74 11.09
N ILE A 424 6.81 -17.60 12.39
CA ILE A 424 5.58 -16.93 12.86
C ILE A 424 5.62 -15.43 12.52
N THR A 425 6.78 -14.80 12.60
CA THR A 425 6.93 -13.39 12.20
C THR A 425 6.67 -13.19 10.71
N VAL A 426 7.12 -14.15 9.88
CA VAL A 426 6.85 -14.25 8.43
C VAL A 426 5.35 -14.45 8.19
N LEU A 427 4.77 -15.41 8.90
CA LEU A 427 3.40 -15.91 8.76
C LEU A 427 2.64 -15.77 10.08
N PRO A 428 2.25 -14.55 10.48
CA PRO A 428 1.62 -14.30 11.78
C PRO A 428 0.31 -15.06 11.96
N TRP A 429 -0.34 -15.47 10.87
CA TRP A 429 -1.55 -16.28 10.88
C TRP A 429 -1.31 -17.72 11.34
N PHE A 430 -0.09 -18.26 11.24
CA PHE A 430 0.23 -19.56 11.79
C PHE A 430 0.09 -19.61 13.31
N SER A 431 0.21 -18.46 13.98
CA SER A 431 -0.12 -18.37 15.41
C SER A 431 -1.59 -18.66 15.74
N LEU A 432 -2.49 -18.66 14.75
CA LEU A 432 -3.92 -18.91 14.92
C LEU A 432 -4.33 -20.35 14.65
N LEU A 433 -3.46 -21.15 14.03
CA LEU A 433 -3.80 -22.52 13.71
C LEU A 433 -3.84 -23.33 15.02
N TRP A 434 -4.94 -24.07 15.21
CA TRP A 434 -5.25 -24.80 16.44
C TRP A 434 -4.17 -25.82 16.85
N PHE A 435 -3.46 -26.38 15.87
CA PHE A 435 -2.35 -27.31 16.11
C PHE A 435 -1.08 -26.61 16.58
N TRP A 436 -1.02 -25.28 16.53
CA TRP A 436 0.03 -24.53 17.17
C TRP A 436 -0.29 -24.52 18.66
N PRO A 437 0.48 -25.21 19.52
CA PRO A 437 0.17 -25.33 20.94
C PRO A 437 0.45 -23.99 21.61
N TRP A 438 -0.48 -23.06 21.44
CA TRP A 438 -0.74 -21.94 22.34
C TRP A 438 -1.44 -22.48 23.59
N SER A 439 -0.86 -23.52 24.16
CA SER A 439 -0.88 -23.79 25.58
C SER A 439 -2.00 -23.15 26.38
N GLU A 440 -3.15 -23.82 26.41
CA GLU A 440 -4.06 -23.68 27.55
C GLU A 440 -3.30 -23.93 28.86
N ASP A 441 -2.18 -24.67 28.81
CA ASP A 441 -1.27 -24.94 29.94
C ASP A 441 -0.40 -23.76 30.41
N ILE A 442 -0.32 -22.63 29.68
CA ILE A 442 0.65 -21.56 30.00
C ILE A 442 0.00 -20.29 30.55
N VAL A 443 -1.29 -20.10 30.32
CA VAL A 443 -2.06 -19.25 31.23
C VAL A 443 -2.31 -20.11 32.46
N GLY A 444 -1.28 -20.22 33.32
CA GLY A 444 -1.45 -20.83 34.63
C GLY A 444 -2.72 -20.27 35.28
N PRO A 445 -3.46 -21.08 36.05
CA PRO A 445 -4.73 -20.66 36.61
C PRO A 445 -4.55 -19.27 37.18
N VAL A 446 -5.31 -18.30 36.67
CA VAL A 446 -5.29 -16.92 37.19
C VAL A 446 -5.39 -17.09 38.70
N PRO A 447 -4.36 -16.69 39.47
CA PRO A 447 -4.39 -16.90 40.91
C PRO A 447 -5.70 -16.32 41.38
N GLN A 448 -6.60 -17.19 41.84
CA GLN A 448 -7.84 -16.74 42.45
C GLN A 448 -7.36 -16.00 43.68
N GLY A 449 -7.27 -14.67 43.57
CA GLY A 449 -7.08 -13.82 44.73
C GLY A 449 -8.24 -14.13 45.65
N GLU A 450 -7.95 -14.88 46.70
CA GLU A 450 -8.92 -15.40 47.66
C GLU A 450 -9.59 -14.26 48.45
N ASP A 451 -9.12 -13.02 48.29
CA ASP A 451 -9.70 -11.82 48.87
C ASP A 451 -10.36 -10.94 47.82
N THR A 452 -11.41 -11.47 47.17
CA THR A 452 -12.45 -10.57 46.67
C THR A 452 -13.19 -10.06 47.90
N ILE A 453 -12.66 -8.98 48.51
CA ILE A 453 -13.39 -8.17 49.47
C ILE A 453 -14.72 -7.86 48.79
N ALA A 454 -15.78 -8.52 49.27
CA ALA A 454 -17.13 -8.26 48.84
C ALA A 454 -17.36 -6.76 49.04
N LEU A 455 -17.36 -6.00 47.94
CA LEU A 455 -17.97 -4.69 47.89
C LEU A 455 -19.44 -4.92 48.20
N ARG A 456 -19.77 -4.95 49.49
CA ARG A 456 -21.15 -4.89 49.97
C ARG A 456 -21.78 -3.68 49.29
N PRO A 457 -22.95 -3.83 48.66
CA PRO A 457 -23.71 -2.66 48.24
C PRO A 457 -23.92 -1.78 49.47
N LYS A 458 -23.38 -0.57 49.41
CA LYS A 458 -23.59 0.47 50.42
C LYS A 458 -25.11 0.66 50.56
N PRO A 459 -25.71 0.51 51.75
CA PRO A 459 -27.15 0.67 51.92
C PRO A 459 -27.54 2.09 51.50
N ARG A 460 -28.47 2.16 50.56
CA ARG A 460 -29.08 3.37 50.02
C ARG A 460 -30.04 3.94 51.06
N ASN A 461 -29.51 4.62 52.08
CA ASN A 461 -30.28 5.53 52.90
C ASN A 461 -30.03 6.94 52.39
N GLU A 462 -31.00 7.50 51.66
CA GLU A 462 -31.31 8.93 51.68
C GLU A 462 -32.63 9.14 50.93
N SER A 463 -33.67 9.45 51.71
CA SER A 463 -34.93 10.02 51.28
C SER A 463 -34.69 11.42 50.75
N ILE A 464 -34.60 11.57 49.42
CA ILE A 464 -34.67 12.89 48.78
C ILE A 464 -36.15 13.23 48.61
N SER A 465 -36.59 14.18 49.42
CA SER A 465 -37.88 14.85 49.33
C SER A 465 -38.06 15.50 47.96
N LEU A 466 -39.18 15.20 47.30
CA LEU A 466 -39.70 15.95 46.16
C LEU A 466 -39.89 17.41 46.56
N GLN A 467 -39.11 18.32 45.96
CA GLN A 467 -39.50 19.72 45.80
C GLN A 467 -39.87 19.95 44.34
N THR A 468 -41.16 20.12 44.12
CA THR A 468 -41.78 20.69 42.91
C THR A 468 -41.27 22.10 42.63
N PRO A 469 -40.83 22.43 41.40
CA PRO A 469 -40.67 23.82 41.01
C PRO A 469 -42.02 24.43 40.60
N HIS A 470 -42.25 25.62 41.15
CA HIS A 470 -43.35 26.51 40.85
C HIS A 470 -43.41 26.89 39.37
N ARG A 471 -44.64 26.85 38.85
CA ARG A 471 -45.11 27.45 37.60
C ARG A 471 -45.22 28.97 37.79
N THR A 472 -44.46 29.76 37.04
CA THR A 472 -44.70 31.20 36.89
C THR A 472 -44.92 31.55 35.43
N ARG A 473 -46.07 32.20 35.21
CA ARG A 473 -46.53 32.86 33.99
C ARG A 473 -45.50 33.87 33.49
N PHE A 474 -45.32 33.95 32.18
CA PHE A 474 -44.97 35.20 31.52
C PHE A 474 -46.18 35.64 30.69
N ALA A 475 -46.60 36.87 30.96
CA ALA A 475 -47.59 37.64 30.21
C ALA A 475 -46.84 38.68 29.38
N ASP A 476 -47.34 38.89 28.17
CA ASP A 476 -47.49 40.11 27.39
C ASP A 476 -46.57 41.31 27.70
N SER A 477 -45.90 41.78 26.64
CA SER A 477 -45.71 43.21 26.39
C SER A 477 -45.59 43.43 24.88
N GLU A 478 -46.59 44.12 24.33
CA GLU A 478 -46.64 44.77 23.03
C GLU A 478 -45.73 46.02 23.00
N ASP A 479 -45.75 46.70 21.84
CA ASP A 479 -45.19 48.02 21.49
C ASP A 479 -43.72 48.03 21.03
N GLU A 480 -43.29 48.78 20.00
CA GLU A 480 -43.97 49.66 19.04
C GLU A 480 -43.08 49.83 17.79
N ILE A 481 -43.69 50.36 16.74
CA ILE A 481 -43.17 50.74 15.41
C ILE A 481 -42.17 51.90 15.51
N ASP A 482 -41.17 51.94 14.62
CA ASP A 482 -40.78 53.18 13.93
C ASP A 482 -40.05 52.89 12.61
N GLU A 483 -40.69 53.35 11.53
CA GLU A 483 -40.13 53.59 10.20
C GLU A 483 -39.25 54.84 10.24
N ASP A 484 -38.13 54.88 9.51
CA ASP A 484 -37.89 56.00 8.58
C ASP A 484 -36.76 55.75 7.57
N ASP A 485 -36.94 56.42 6.43
CA ASP A 485 -36.30 56.29 5.13
C ASP A 485 -34.83 56.72 5.04
N THR A 486 -34.06 56.15 4.09
CA THR A 486 -33.39 56.98 3.07
C THR A 486 -32.96 56.21 1.81
N GLU A 487 -33.44 56.72 0.70
CA GLU A 487 -33.22 56.35 -0.71
C GLU A 487 -31.92 56.93 -1.31
N ALA A 488 -31.67 56.49 -2.56
CA ALA A 488 -30.79 57.04 -3.62
C ALA A 488 -29.33 56.56 -3.69
N GLY A 489 -28.78 56.09 -4.81
CA GLY A 489 -29.32 55.93 -6.16
C GLY A 489 -28.21 55.64 -7.19
N TYR A 490 -28.61 54.92 -8.25
CA TYR A 490 -28.27 55.08 -9.67
C TYR A 490 -26.94 54.64 -10.36
N HIS A 491 -27.22 54.03 -11.54
CA HIS A 491 -26.48 53.91 -12.82
C HIS A 491 -25.39 52.83 -13.00
N GLN A 492 -25.22 52.16 -14.15
CA GLN A 492 -26.02 51.88 -15.36
C GLN A 492 -25.22 50.94 -16.28
N ASP A 493 -25.94 50.07 -16.99
CA ASP A 493 -25.70 49.36 -18.25
C ASP A 493 -24.33 49.35 -18.94
N SER A 494 -23.97 48.17 -19.45
CA SER A 494 -23.40 48.00 -20.79
C SER A 494 -23.79 46.64 -21.36
N HIS A 495 -24.59 46.69 -22.42
CA HIS A 495 -25.02 45.61 -23.31
C HIS A 495 -23.91 45.21 -24.33
N VAL A 496 -24.25 44.19 -25.14
CA VAL A 496 -23.83 43.91 -26.55
C VAL A 496 -22.80 42.75 -26.72
N PRO A 497 -22.91 41.81 -27.70
CA PRO A 497 -24.01 40.90 -28.03
C PRO A 497 -23.51 39.47 -28.48
N LEU A 498 -24.45 38.67 -28.99
CA LEU A 498 -24.28 37.35 -29.62
C LEU A 498 -23.33 37.29 -30.82
N SER A 499 -22.76 36.10 -31.06
CA SER A 499 -22.61 35.55 -32.41
C SER A 499 -22.96 34.05 -32.44
N ASP A 500 -23.98 33.76 -33.24
CA ASP A 500 -24.40 32.44 -33.68
C ASP A 500 -23.36 31.73 -34.56
N SER A 501 -23.62 30.44 -34.77
CA SER A 501 -23.30 29.65 -35.97
C SER A 501 -22.03 28.78 -35.92
N CYS A 502 -22.21 27.47 -35.73
CA CYS A 502 -22.31 26.53 -36.86
C CYS A 502 -22.37 25.09 -36.36
N ALA A 503 -23.54 24.47 -36.56
CA ALA A 503 -23.66 23.03 -36.71
C ALA A 503 -23.08 22.61 -38.06
N SER A 504 -22.28 21.54 -38.08
CA SER A 504 -22.06 20.75 -39.29
C SER A 504 -22.03 19.27 -38.93
N ASN A 505 -23.09 18.59 -39.36
CA ASN A 505 -23.14 17.16 -39.61
C ASN A 505 -21.93 16.71 -40.44
N VAL A 506 -21.27 15.62 -40.07
CA VAL A 506 -20.71 14.68 -41.04
C VAL A 506 -20.91 13.25 -40.53
N THR A 507 -21.85 12.58 -41.18
CA THR A 507 -21.99 11.13 -41.33
C THR A 507 -21.02 10.61 -42.41
N GLY A 508 -20.47 9.40 -42.19
CA GLY A 508 -19.75 8.55 -43.15
C GLY A 508 -18.76 7.67 -42.38
N ILE A 509 -18.94 6.37 -42.17
CA ILE A 509 -18.97 5.26 -43.16
C ILE A 509 -17.96 5.47 -44.27
N VAL A 510 -16.72 4.99 -44.06
CA VAL A 510 -16.11 3.83 -44.74
C VAL A 510 -15.26 3.10 -43.72
#